data_AF-A0A381FHL8-F1
#
_entry.id   AF-A0A381FHL8-F1
#
_cell.length_a   1.000
_cell.length_b   1.000
_cell.length_c   1.000
_cell.angle_alpha   90.00
_cell.angle_beta   90.00
_cell.angle_gamma   90.00
#
_symmetry.space_group_name_H-M   'P 1'
#
loop_
_entity.id
_entity.type
_entity.pdbx_description
1 polymer ?
#
loop_
_entity_poly.entity_id
_entity_poly.type
_entity_poly.pdbx_seq_one_letter_code
_entity_poly.pdbx_strand_id
1 'polypeptide(L)'
;MYKFKLFIDQLKTNNLGKRTIDEGSMDEKAGMNFSEYVAILSGNTDLLDKAKLEKQITGLESEKQAFNRSKFSAKYKMQDFTELLDSTQSRLNRMSLDWGNLQQRIQKRSDGTIANPVLLDGLPPNADIKQIGAKLNQFADKARTGGQYKEIGTLYGFTLLVKTEMSEKEGVDIRVNRFLVQGEGNIKYTYSNGIIAKDEKLAAVNFLNALEKLPGYIQQEQKKIAEIQKDLPVLLEVVNGTWSKENRLSELKTELAAVERKIQLSITPEIKEEPLEQAEKQKETPKIQESITTTKSNFLPRSVF
;
A
#
# COMPACT_ATOMS: atom_id res chain seq x y z
N MET A 1 -6.12 46.55 29.35
CA MET A 1 -5.12 46.90 30.39
C MET A 1 -4.82 45.78 31.39
N TYR A 2 -5.77 44.89 31.75
CA TYR A 2 -5.52 43.83 32.74
C TYR A 2 -4.60 42.68 32.27
N LYS A 3 -4.63 42.30 30.98
CA LYS A 3 -3.81 41.20 30.43
C LYS A 3 -2.31 41.51 30.35
N PHE A 4 -1.96 42.78 30.14
CA PHE A 4 -0.56 43.23 30.01
C PHE A 4 0.18 43.18 31.36
N LYS A 5 -0.53 43.49 32.45
CA LYS A 5 0.01 43.40 33.81
C LYS A 5 0.20 41.95 34.25
N LEU A 6 -0.73 41.07 33.85
CA LEU A 6 -0.63 39.62 34.08
C LEU A 6 0.60 39.01 33.39
N PHE A 7 0.94 39.48 32.18
CA PHE A 7 2.10 39.02 31.41
C PHE A 7 3.44 39.44 32.04
N ILE A 8 3.52 40.70 32.52
CA ILE A 8 4.71 41.19 33.22
C ILE A 8 4.90 40.52 34.59
N ASP A 9 3.81 40.20 35.30
CA ASP A 9 3.89 39.48 36.58
C ASP A 9 4.29 38.00 36.39
N GLN A 10 3.94 37.38 35.28
CA GLN A 10 4.35 36.01 34.92
C GLN A 10 5.85 35.93 34.56
N LEU A 11 6.41 36.93 33.89
CA LEU A 11 7.85 37.02 33.61
C LEU A 11 8.68 37.23 34.90
N LYS A 12 8.15 38.00 35.85
CA LYS A 12 8.85 38.31 37.11
C LYS A 12 8.84 37.18 38.13
N THR A 13 7.92 36.22 38.03
CA THR A 13 7.72 35.17 39.05
C THR A 13 8.30 33.80 38.68
N ASN A 14 9.05 33.70 37.57
CA ASN A 14 9.77 32.49 37.14
C ASN A 14 8.94 31.19 37.25
N ASN A 15 7.69 31.23 36.82
CA ASN A 15 6.79 30.08 36.79
C ASN A 15 6.60 29.61 35.33
N LEU A 16 7.71 29.30 34.64
CA LEU A 16 7.72 28.66 33.31
C LEU A 16 7.57 27.13 33.44
N GLY A 17 6.64 26.69 34.30
CA GLY A 17 6.23 25.29 34.38
C GLY A 17 5.21 24.97 33.29
N LYS A 18 5.68 24.46 32.14
CA LYS A 18 4.89 23.83 31.07
C LYS A 18 3.64 24.61 30.62
N ARG A 19 3.76 25.35 29.52
CA ARG A 19 2.70 25.41 28.51
C ARG A 19 3.29 25.94 27.19
N THR A 20 3.13 25.14 26.13
CA THR A 20 3.36 25.54 24.74
C THR A 20 2.62 26.86 24.50
N ILE A 21 3.38 27.94 24.32
CA ILE A 21 2.81 29.23 23.93
C ILE A 21 2.52 29.09 22.44
N ASP A 22 1.23 29.16 22.12
CA ASP A 22 0.74 29.28 20.76
C ASP A 22 1.10 30.69 20.26
N GLU A 23 2.18 30.78 19.47
CA GLU A 23 2.69 32.01 18.85
C GLU A 23 1.83 32.49 17.65
N GLY A 24 0.61 31.95 17.49
CA GLY A 24 -0.33 32.35 16.46
C GLY A 24 -1.10 33.66 16.71
N SER A 25 -0.80 34.45 17.75
CA SER A 25 -1.58 35.66 18.05
C SER A 25 -1.06 36.90 17.29
N MET A 26 -1.75 37.27 16.21
CA MET A 26 -1.63 38.58 15.56
C MET A 26 -2.00 39.71 16.52
N ASP A 27 -1.25 40.82 16.51
CA ASP A 27 -1.72 42.09 17.09
C ASP A 27 -2.80 42.68 16.16
N GLU A 28 -4.05 42.65 16.63
CA GLU A 28 -5.25 43.09 15.88
C GLU A 28 -5.24 44.58 15.52
N LYS A 29 -4.30 45.40 16.05
CA LYS A 29 -4.21 46.84 15.73
C LYS A 29 -3.20 47.21 14.66
N ALA A 30 -2.17 46.39 14.43
CA ALA A 30 -1.08 46.70 13.50
C ALA A 30 -0.85 45.62 12.43
N GLY A 31 -1.39 44.41 12.59
CA GLY A 31 -1.22 43.31 11.64
C GLY A 31 0.21 42.76 11.52
N MET A 32 1.13 43.20 12.39
CA MET A 32 2.55 42.88 12.35
C MET A 32 2.89 41.67 13.23
N ASN A 33 3.78 40.79 12.75
CA ASN A 33 4.19 39.59 13.49
C ASN A 33 4.99 39.98 14.75
N PHE A 34 4.79 39.28 15.88
CA PHE A 34 5.54 39.51 17.13
C PHE A 34 7.06 39.58 16.93
N SER A 35 7.61 38.73 16.06
CA SER A 35 9.05 38.75 15.74
C SER A 35 9.49 40.02 15.01
N GLU A 36 8.64 40.59 14.17
CA GLU A 36 8.89 41.87 13.49
C GLU A 36 8.77 43.04 14.49
N TYR A 37 7.81 42.98 15.40
CA TYR A 37 7.63 43.98 16.45
C TYR A 37 8.85 44.04 17.39
N VAL A 38 9.34 42.89 17.87
CA VAL A 38 10.53 42.82 18.72
C VAL A 38 11.79 43.27 17.97
N ALA A 39 11.91 42.95 16.68
CA ALA A 39 13.04 43.38 15.87
C ALA A 39 13.11 44.91 15.72
N ILE A 40 11.96 45.57 15.52
CA ILE A 40 11.89 47.04 15.45
C ILE A 40 12.24 47.69 16.79
N LEU A 41 11.74 47.16 17.91
CA LEU A 41 11.99 47.73 19.24
C LEU A 41 13.42 47.53 19.75
N SER A 42 14.01 46.37 19.48
CA SER A 42 15.35 46.02 19.98
C SER A 42 16.48 46.41 19.04
N GLY A 43 16.18 46.70 17.76
CA GLY A 43 17.18 46.84 16.71
C GLY A 43 17.88 45.53 16.34
N ASN A 44 17.53 44.40 16.97
CA ASN A 44 18.09 43.09 16.71
C ASN A 44 17.11 42.23 15.86
N THR A 45 17.53 41.85 14.66
CA THR A 45 16.72 41.02 13.74
C THR A 45 16.86 39.52 13.97
N ASP A 46 17.68 39.06 14.92
CA ASP A 46 18.02 37.65 15.11
C ASP A 46 16.77 36.77 15.33
N LEU A 47 15.76 37.26 16.07
CA LEU A 47 14.49 36.54 16.27
C LEU A 47 13.68 36.42 14.97
N LEU A 48 13.69 37.46 14.14
CA LEU A 48 13.02 37.46 12.84
C LEU A 48 13.74 36.52 11.86
N ASP A 49 15.07 36.52 11.86
CA ASP A 49 15.89 35.66 11.01
C ASP A 49 15.76 34.19 11.42
N LYS A 50 15.69 33.92 12.73
CA LYS A 50 15.33 32.61 13.28
C LYS A 50 13.99 32.11 12.72
N ALA A 51 12.93 32.91 12.87
CA ALA A 51 11.59 32.52 12.41
C ALA A 51 11.54 32.26 10.89
N LYS A 52 12.29 33.03 10.08
CA LYS A 52 12.40 32.79 8.64
C LYS A 52 13.11 31.47 8.34
N LEU A 53 14.22 31.17 9.01
CA LEU A 53 14.97 29.92 8.86
C LEU A 53 14.11 28.72 9.28
N GLU A 54 13.44 28.78 10.43
CA GLU A 54 12.53 27.72 10.91
C GLU A 54 11.40 27.43 9.92
N LYS A 55 10.80 28.47 9.34
CA LYS A 55 9.76 28.31 8.31
C LYS A 55 10.30 27.60 7.06
N GLN A 56 11.48 27.97 6.59
CA GLN A 56 12.11 27.32 5.44
C GLN A 56 12.48 25.86 5.73
N ILE A 57 13.05 25.59 6.90
CA ILE A 57 13.39 24.23 7.36
C ILE A 57 12.13 23.38 7.43
N THR A 58 11.06 23.87 8.07
CA THR A 58 9.79 23.15 8.18
C THR A 58 9.21 22.81 6.79
N GLY A 59 9.25 23.76 5.85
CA GLY A 59 8.84 23.51 4.46
C GLY A 59 9.64 22.38 3.81
N LEU A 60 10.97 22.43 3.91
CA LEU A 60 11.86 21.41 3.35
C LEU A 60 11.74 20.04 4.03
N GLU A 61 11.54 20.00 5.35
CA GLU A 61 11.28 18.75 6.08
C GLU A 61 9.96 18.12 5.67
N SER A 62 8.91 18.93 5.48
CA SER A 62 7.62 18.44 4.96
C SER A 62 7.75 17.87 3.54
N GLU A 63 8.56 18.51 2.68
CA GLU A 63 8.85 18.03 1.34
C GLU A 63 9.63 16.71 1.37
N LYS A 64 10.67 16.61 2.21
CA LYS A 64 11.45 15.38 2.41
C LYS A 64 10.56 14.24 2.92
N GLN A 65 9.64 14.53 3.85
CA GLN A 65 8.68 13.55 4.34
C GLN A 65 7.71 13.09 3.23
N ALA A 66 7.20 14.01 2.41
CA ALA A 66 6.35 13.68 1.26
C ALA A 66 7.10 12.82 0.23
N PHE A 67 8.35 13.17 -0.07
CA PHE A 67 9.24 12.40 -0.93
C PHE A 67 9.42 10.97 -0.42
N ASN A 68 9.76 10.81 0.86
CA ASN A 68 9.93 9.49 1.48
C ASN A 68 8.64 8.67 1.44
N ARG A 69 7.48 9.28 1.72
CA ARG A 69 6.17 8.61 1.60
C ARG A 69 5.91 8.12 0.18
N SER A 70 6.19 8.95 -0.83
CA SER A 70 6.07 8.57 -2.24
C SER A 70 6.97 7.38 -2.58
N LYS A 71 8.24 7.44 -2.16
CA LYS A 71 9.22 6.36 -2.33
C LYS A 71 8.77 5.03 -1.70
N PHE A 72 8.25 5.07 -0.48
CA PHE A 72 7.71 3.87 0.17
C PHE A 72 6.49 3.31 -0.57
N SER A 73 5.56 4.17 -0.99
CA SER A 73 4.39 3.74 -1.77
C SER A 73 4.79 3.11 -3.10
N ALA A 74 5.75 3.70 -3.81
CA ALA A 74 6.29 3.15 -5.06
C ALA A 74 6.95 1.78 -4.84
N LYS A 75 7.67 1.59 -3.73
CA LYS A 75 8.27 0.30 -3.38
C LYS A 75 7.22 -0.81 -3.20
N TYR A 76 6.14 -0.53 -2.47
CA TYR A 76 5.04 -1.51 -2.31
C TYR A 76 4.37 -1.84 -3.64
N LYS A 77 4.03 -0.81 -4.43
CA LYS A 77 3.46 -1.01 -5.78
C LYS A 77 4.37 -1.83 -6.68
N MET A 78 5.68 -1.62 -6.61
CA MET A 78 6.66 -2.37 -7.38
C MET A 78 6.68 -3.85 -6.97
N GLN A 79 6.58 -4.15 -5.67
CA GLN A 79 6.45 -5.52 -5.20
C GLN A 79 5.16 -6.16 -5.71
N ASP A 80 4.02 -5.49 -5.54
CA ASP A 80 2.72 -5.98 -6.03
C ASP A 80 2.75 -6.26 -7.54
N PHE A 81 3.37 -5.37 -8.32
CA PHE A 81 3.51 -5.53 -9.76
C PHE A 81 4.47 -6.67 -10.14
N THR A 82 5.50 -6.91 -9.34
CA THR A 82 6.41 -8.05 -9.55
C THR A 82 5.69 -9.37 -9.31
N GLU A 83 4.96 -9.49 -8.19
CA GLU A 83 4.16 -10.68 -7.88
C GLU A 83 3.03 -10.89 -8.92
N LEU A 84 2.41 -9.80 -9.37
CA LEU A 84 1.42 -9.83 -10.43
C LEU A 84 2.03 -10.27 -11.76
N LEU A 85 3.23 -9.80 -12.10
CA LEU A 85 3.94 -10.19 -13.33
C LEU A 85 4.23 -11.69 -13.31
N ASP A 86 4.80 -12.22 -12.22
CA ASP A 86 5.15 -13.63 -12.08
C ASP A 86 3.91 -14.53 -12.21
N SER A 87 2.83 -14.18 -11.51
CA SER A 87 1.57 -14.94 -11.58
C SER A 87 0.91 -14.87 -12.96
N THR A 88 0.96 -13.71 -13.62
CA THR A 88 0.43 -13.50 -14.98
C THR A 88 1.26 -14.27 -16.02
N GLN A 89 2.59 -14.28 -15.90
CA GLN A 89 3.48 -15.05 -16.76
C GLN A 89 3.29 -16.56 -16.58
N SER A 90 3.16 -17.04 -15.35
CA SER A 90 2.85 -18.43 -15.05
C SER A 90 1.53 -18.87 -15.70
N ARG A 91 0.49 -18.01 -15.61
CA ARG A 91 -0.80 -18.23 -16.26
C ARG A 91 -0.67 -18.26 -17.79
N LEU A 92 0.05 -17.30 -18.38
CA LEU A 92 0.29 -17.25 -19.83
C LEU A 92 0.98 -18.54 -20.31
N ASN A 93 2.01 -19.00 -19.60
CA ASN A 93 2.75 -20.22 -19.96
C ASN A 93 1.84 -21.44 -19.95
N ARG A 94 0.99 -21.58 -18.93
CA ARG A 94 0.01 -22.66 -18.81
C ARG A 94 -1.06 -22.60 -19.91
N MET A 95 -1.56 -21.41 -20.26
CA MET A 95 -2.49 -21.25 -21.39
C MET A 95 -1.81 -21.57 -22.72
N SER A 96 -0.55 -21.17 -22.89
CA SER A 96 0.22 -21.41 -24.11
C SER A 96 0.49 -22.90 -24.32
N LEU A 97 0.75 -23.63 -23.23
CA LEU A 97 0.84 -25.09 -23.23
C LEU A 97 -0.48 -25.71 -23.71
N ASP A 98 -1.60 -25.30 -23.11
CA ASP A 98 -2.93 -25.79 -23.50
C ASP A 98 -3.25 -25.48 -24.96
N TRP A 99 -2.89 -24.29 -25.45
CA TRP A 99 -3.05 -23.91 -26.84
C TRP A 99 -2.22 -24.80 -27.79
N GLY A 100 -0.94 -25.01 -27.48
CA GLY A 100 -0.06 -25.85 -28.28
C GLY A 100 -0.58 -27.28 -28.37
N ASN A 101 -1.02 -27.84 -27.23
CA ASN A 101 -1.63 -29.17 -27.16
C ASN A 101 -2.91 -29.25 -28.01
N LEU A 102 -3.78 -28.24 -27.94
CA LEU A 102 -4.98 -28.17 -28.76
C LEU A 102 -4.65 -28.14 -30.25
N GLN A 103 -3.71 -27.29 -30.67
CA GLN A 103 -3.31 -27.18 -32.07
C GLN A 103 -2.76 -28.48 -32.66
N GLN A 104 -2.06 -29.29 -31.85
CA GLN A 104 -1.56 -30.60 -32.27
C GLN A 104 -2.67 -31.66 -32.45
N ARG A 105 -3.76 -31.54 -31.67
CA ARG A 105 -4.82 -32.56 -31.59
C ARG A 105 -6.06 -32.20 -32.41
N ILE A 106 -6.21 -30.95 -32.81
CA ILE A 106 -7.40 -30.46 -33.49
C ILE A 106 -7.58 -31.13 -34.85
N GLN A 107 -8.79 -31.64 -35.10
CA GLN A 107 -9.13 -32.31 -36.34
C GLN A 107 -10.02 -31.39 -37.18
N LYS A 108 -9.73 -31.28 -38.47
CA LYS A 108 -10.55 -30.53 -39.43
C LYS A 108 -11.20 -31.51 -40.40
N ARG A 109 -12.47 -31.26 -40.71
CA ARG A 109 -13.19 -31.98 -41.76
C ARG A 109 -12.74 -31.50 -43.13
N SER A 110 -13.18 -32.21 -44.18
CA SER A 110 -12.87 -31.89 -45.58
C SER A 110 -13.35 -30.51 -46.03
N ASP A 111 -14.37 -29.96 -45.38
CA ASP A 111 -14.92 -28.62 -45.60
C ASP A 111 -14.17 -27.51 -44.82
N GLY A 112 -13.11 -27.86 -44.09
CA GLY A 112 -12.33 -26.94 -43.27
C GLY A 112 -12.94 -26.65 -41.89
N THR A 113 -14.13 -27.18 -41.57
CA THR A 113 -14.75 -27.02 -40.25
C THR A 113 -14.01 -27.85 -39.20
N ILE A 114 -13.93 -27.34 -37.97
CA ILE A 114 -13.34 -28.09 -36.87
C ILE A 114 -14.30 -29.22 -36.47
N ALA A 115 -13.77 -30.44 -36.38
CA ALA A 115 -14.54 -31.58 -35.91
C ALA A 115 -14.85 -31.41 -34.41
N ASN A 116 -15.96 -31.97 -33.95
CA ASN A 116 -16.34 -31.94 -32.53
C ASN A 116 -16.40 -33.37 -31.97
N PRO A 117 -15.26 -34.07 -31.79
CA PRO A 117 -15.21 -35.42 -31.27
C PRO A 117 -15.34 -35.42 -29.74
N VAL A 118 -16.43 -34.86 -29.22
CA VAL A 118 -16.72 -34.85 -27.79
C VAL A 118 -17.06 -36.27 -27.34
N LEU A 119 -16.39 -36.72 -26.30
CA LEU A 119 -16.68 -37.98 -25.62
C LEU A 119 -17.31 -37.65 -24.28
N LEU A 120 -18.50 -38.19 -24.00
CA LEU A 120 -19.18 -38.02 -22.71
C LEU A 120 -19.41 -39.36 -22.02
N ASP A 121 -19.34 -39.33 -20.70
CA ASP A 121 -19.57 -40.51 -19.87
C ASP A 121 -20.99 -41.06 -20.07
N GLY A 122 -21.06 -42.35 -20.38
CA GLY A 122 -22.31 -43.06 -20.63
C GLY A 122 -22.91 -42.82 -22.02
N LEU A 123 -22.16 -42.25 -22.96
CA LEU A 123 -22.47 -42.27 -24.39
C LEU A 123 -21.43 -43.11 -25.15
N PRO A 124 -21.79 -43.73 -26.30
CA PRO A 124 -20.83 -44.40 -27.14
C PRO A 124 -19.87 -43.39 -27.81
N PRO A 125 -18.65 -43.80 -28.21
CA PRO A 125 -17.65 -42.89 -28.79
C PRO A 125 -18.07 -42.20 -30.09
N ASN A 126 -19.05 -42.75 -30.80
CA ASN A 126 -19.60 -42.24 -32.06
C ASN A 126 -20.97 -41.56 -31.87
N ALA A 127 -21.28 -41.09 -30.66
CA ALA A 127 -22.54 -40.42 -30.37
C ALA A 127 -22.77 -39.22 -31.29
N ASP A 128 -24.01 -39.05 -31.74
CA ASP A 128 -24.37 -37.92 -32.59
C ASP A 128 -24.51 -36.61 -31.78
N ILE A 129 -24.60 -35.48 -32.50
CA ILE A 129 -24.70 -34.15 -31.91
C ILE A 129 -25.94 -34.03 -31.00
N LYS A 130 -27.05 -34.69 -31.36
CA LYS A 130 -28.29 -34.63 -30.59
C LYS A 130 -28.16 -35.39 -29.27
N GLN A 131 -27.57 -36.58 -29.30
CA GLN A 131 -27.29 -37.40 -28.13
C GLN A 131 -26.36 -36.67 -27.15
N ILE A 132 -25.29 -36.05 -27.67
CA ILE A 132 -24.36 -35.24 -26.88
C ILE A 132 -25.10 -34.06 -26.23
N GLY A 133 -25.84 -33.28 -27.02
CA GLY A 133 -26.60 -32.13 -26.53
C GLY A 133 -27.64 -32.50 -25.47
N ALA A 134 -28.43 -33.55 -25.72
CA ALA A 134 -29.42 -34.07 -24.79
C ALA A 134 -28.78 -34.55 -23.48
N LYS A 135 -27.61 -35.20 -23.55
CA LYS A 135 -26.85 -35.63 -22.36
C LYS A 135 -26.34 -34.43 -21.55
N LEU A 136 -25.86 -33.37 -22.21
CA LEU A 136 -25.43 -32.15 -21.53
C LEU A 136 -26.59 -31.42 -20.87
N ASN A 137 -27.76 -31.35 -21.52
CA ASN A 137 -28.98 -30.84 -20.91
C ASN A 137 -29.39 -31.66 -19.68
N GLN A 138 -29.30 -32.98 -19.76
CA GLN A 138 -29.54 -33.85 -18.60
C GLN A 138 -28.58 -33.53 -17.44
N PHE A 139 -27.29 -33.31 -17.72
CA PHE A 139 -26.34 -32.87 -16.69
C PHE A 139 -26.70 -31.48 -16.14
N ALA A 140 -27.12 -30.56 -17.00
CA ALA A 140 -27.51 -29.20 -16.59
C ALA A 140 -28.67 -29.23 -15.59
N ASP A 141 -29.65 -30.13 -15.77
CA ASP A 141 -30.80 -30.25 -14.87
C ASP A 141 -30.50 -31.08 -13.61
N LYS A 142 -29.78 -32.20 -13.78
CA LYS A 142 -29.70 -33.27 -12.77
C LYS A 142 -28.39 -33.33 -12.01
N ALA A 143 -27.30 -32.72 -12.49
CA ALA A 143 -26.02 -32.82 -11.78
C ALA A 143 -26.10 -32.18 -10.38
N ARG A 144 -25.55 -32.89 -9.39
CA ARG A 144 -25.42 -32.47 -8.00
C ARG A 144 -24.00 -32.78 -7.54
N THR A 145 -23.10 -31.82 -7.68
CA THR A 145 -21.68 -32.05 -7.39
C THR A 145 -21.25 -31.59 -6.00
N GLY A 146 -22.15 -30.97 -5.21
CA GLY A 146 -21.81 -30.44 -3.89
C GLY A 146 -20.71 -29.37 -3.93
N GLY A 147 -20.65 -28.59 -5.02
CA GLY A 147 -19.61 -27.57 -5.23
C GLY A 147 -18.30 -28.11 -5.80
N GLN A 148 -18.13 -29.43 -5.91
CA GLN A 148 -16.92 -30.03 -6.48
C GLN A 148 -16.97 -30.08 -8.01
N TYR A 149 -15.79 -30.16 -8.63
CA TYR A 149 -15.69 -30.43 -10.07
C TYR A 149 -15.86 -31.94 -10.30
N LYS A 150 -16.80 -32.30 -11.16
CA LYS A 150 -17.03 -33.68 -11.59
C LYS A 150 -16.67 -33.81 -13.06
N GLU A 151 -15.82 -34.77 -13.39
CA GLU A 151 -15.53 -35.16 -14.76
C GLU A 151 -16.75 -35.81 -15.42
N ILE A 152 -16.99 -35.44 -16.68
CA ILE A 152 -18.12 -35.92 -17.48
C ILE A 152 -17.72 -36.35 -18.89
N GLY A 153 -16.44 -36.25 -19.25
CA GLY A 153 -15.99 -36.57 -20.59
C GLY A 153 -14.68 -35.88 -20.99
N THR A 154 -14.33 -35.98 -22.27
CA THR A 154 -13.10 -35.42 -22.84
C THR A 154 -13.32 -34.82 -24.24
N LEU A 155 -12.48 -33.85 -24.60
CA LEU A 155 -12.41 -33.26 -25.96
C LEU A 155 -10.97 -32.86 -26.27
N TYR A 156 -10.36 -33.42 -27.31
CA TYR A 156 -8.96 -33.11 -27.71
C TYR A 156 -7.93 -33.25 -26.57
N GLY A 157 -8.16 -34.20 -25.66
CA GLY A 157 -7.32 -34.41 -24.47
C GLY A 157 -7.54 -33.40 -23.34
N PHE A 158 -8.53 -32.51 -23.46
CA PHE A 158 -9.03 -31.71 -22.35
C PHE A 158 -10.11 -32.50 -21.59
N THR A 159 -10.13 -32.33 -20.27
CA THR A 159 -11.16 -32.90 -19.39
C THR A 159 -12.38 -31.99 -19.35
N LEU A 160 -13.57 -32.56 -19.58
CA LEU A 160 -14.85 -31.87 -19.48
C LEU A 160 -15.38 -32.00 -18.06
N LEU A 161 -15.74 -30.88 -17.45
CA LEU A 161 -16.13 -30.80 -16.05
C LEU A 161 -17.50 -30.16 -15.90
N VAL A 162 -18.25 -30.61 -14.89
CA VAL A 162 -19.44 -29.93 -14.38
C VAL A 162 -19.27 -29.59 -12.90
N LYS A 163 -19.74 -28.42 -12.49
CA LYS A 163 -19.78 -27.98 -11.09
C LYS A 163 -21.15 -27.36 -10.78
N THR A 164 -21.79 -27.83 -9.72
CA THR A 164 -23.01 -27.23 -9.19
C THR A 164 -22.66 -26.03 -8.32
N GLU A 165 -23.20 -24.87 -8.64
CA GLU A 165 -23.08 -23.63 -7.88
C GLU A 165 -24.47 -23.16 -7.43
N MET A 166 -24.53 -22.47 -6.30
CA MET A 166 -25.74 -21.77 -5.84
C MET A 166 -25.62 -20.31 -6.29
N SER A 167 -26.66 -19.81 -6.95
CA SER A 167 -26.75 -18.43 -7.43
C SER A 167 -28.03 -17.84 -6.89
N GLU A 168 -27.93 -16.68 -6.25
CA GLU A 168 -29.11 -15.94 -5.82
C GLU A 168 -29.71 -15.21 -7.02
N LYS A 169 -31.02 -15.35 -7.23
CA LYS A 169 -31.78 -14.53 -8.18
C LYS A 169 -33.09 -14.15 -7.53
N GLU A 170 -33.34 -12.84 -7.41
CA GLU A 170 -34.58 -12.30 -6.82
C GLU A 170 -34.83 -12.80 -5.38
N GLY A 171 -33.77 -12.96 -4.57
CA GLY A 171 -33.86 -13.44 -3.19
C GLY A 171 -34.12 -14.95 -3.06
N VAL A 172 -34.07 -15.70 -4.17
CA VAL A 172 -34.20 -17.15 -4.19
C VAL A 172 -32.89 -17.78 -4.62
N ASP A 173 -32.43 -18.77 -3.85
CA ASP A 173 -31.28 -19.60 -4.21
C ASP A 173 -31.63 -20.53 -5.36
N ILE A 174 -31.04 -20.25 -6.53
CA ILE A 174 -31.15 -21.07 -7.73
C ILE A 174 -29.86 -21.87 -7.91
N ARG A 175 -30.04 -23.17 -8.07
CA ARG A 175 -28.95 -24.08 -8.42
C ARG A 175 -28.61 -23.96 -9.90
N VAL A 176 -27.35 -23.69 -10.22
CA VAL A 176 -26.84 -23.58 -11.58
C VAL A 176 -25.68 -24.54 -11.78
N ASN A 177 -25.73 -25.37 -12.83
CA ASN A 177 -24.63 -26.24 -13.21
C ASN A 177 -23.74 -25.53 -14.23
N ARG A 178 -22.47 -25.33 -13.88
CA ARG A 178 -21.43 -24.71 -14.70
C ARG A 178 -20.59 -25.78 -15.37
N PHE A 179 -20.38 -25.61 -16.67
CA PHE A 179 -19.61 -26.52 -17.51
C PHE A 179 -18.28 -25.88 -17.88
N LEU A 180 -17.19 -26.64 -17.71
CA LEU A 180 -15.83 -26.16 -17.90
C LEU A 180 -15.01 -27.18 -18.68
N VAL A 181 -13.97 -26.69 -19.35
CA VAL A 181 -12.97 -27.49 -20.06
C VAL A 181 -11.63 -27.27 -19.39
N GLN A 182 -10.95 -28.32 -18.94
CA GLN A 182 -9.66 -28.22 -18.28
C GLN A 182 -8.55 -28.84 -19.14
N GLY A 183 -7.49 -28.08 -19.41
CA GLY A 183 -6.30 -28.56 -20.09
C GLY A 183 -5.22 -29.09 -19.14
N GLU A 184 -4.12 -29.56 -19.71
CA GLU A 184 -2.92 -30.03 -18.98
C GLU A 184 -2.22 -28.90 -18.22
N GLY A 185 -2.36 -27.66 -18.72
CA GLY A 185 -2.03 -26.44 -18.02
C GLY A 185 -2.90 -26.20 -16.78
N ASN A 186 -3.83 -27.08 -16.41
CA ASN A 186 -4.68 -26.96 -15.23
C ASN A 186 -5.52 -25.66 -15.18
N ILE A 187 -5.81 -25.06 -16.35
CA ILE A 187 -6.69 -23.89 -16.49
C ILE A 187 -8.06 -24.37 -16.94
N LYS A 188 -9.10 -23.79 -16.34
CA LYS A 188 -10.50 -24.11 -16.65
C LYS A 188 -11.08 -23.01 -17.54
N TYR A 189 -11.49 -23.39 -18.74
CA TYR A 189 -12.10 -22.53 -19.74
C TYR A 189 -13.62 -22.73 -19.76
N THR A 190 -14.37 -21.66 -20.03
CA THR A 190 -15.83 -21.73 -20.13
C THR A 190 -16.34 -20.90 -21.29
N TYR A 191 -17.51 -21.28 -21.81
CA TYR A 191 -18.29 -20.49 -22.76
C TYR A 191 -19.63 -20.16 -22.13
N SER A 192 -20.19 -18.97 -22.41
CA SER A 192 -21.45 -18.49 -21.82
C SER A 192 -21.49 -18.61 -20.28
N ASN A 193 -20.38 -18.26 -19.61
CA ASN A 193 -20.17 -18.45 -18.18
C ASN A 193 -20.42 -19.90 -17.73
N GLY A 194 -20.15 -20.89 -18.57
CA GLY A 194 -20.37 -22.30 -18.29
C GLY A 194 -21.85 -22.72 -18.30
N ILE A 195 -22.76 -21.92 -18.84
CA ILE A 195 -24.18 -22.31 -18.98
C ILE A 195 -24.36 -22.97 -20.34
N ILE A 196 -24.88 -24.20 -20.33
CA ILE A 196 -25.24 -24.95 -21.54
C ILE A 196 -26.60 -24.47 -22.06
N ALA A 197 -26.72 -24.31 -23.38
CA ALA A 197 -27.97 -23.98 -24.05
C ALA A 197 -28.94 -25.17 -24.03
N LYS A 198 -30.26 -24.90 -23.99
CA LYS A 198 -31.28 -25.97 -24.11
C LYS A 198 -31.30 -26.62 -25.49
N ASP A 199 -30.94 -25.88 -26.54
CA ASP A 199 -30.82 -26.41 -27.88
C ASP A 199 -29.66 -27.42 -27.95
N GLU A 200 -29.93 -28.63 -28.43
CA GLU A 200 -28.98 -29.74 -28.43
C GLU A 200 -27.73 -29.45 -29.26
N LYS A 201 -27.88 -28.76 -30.39
CA LYS A 201 -26.75 -28.44 -31.27
C LYS A 201 -25.83 -27.43 -30.61
N LEU A 202 -26.40 -26.37 -30.03
CA LEU A 202 -25.65 -25.35 -29.30
C LEU A 202 -24.99 -25.92 -28.04
N ALA A 203 -25.67 -26.81 -27.33
CA ALA A 203 -25.11 -27.52 -26.17
C ALA A 203 -23.87 -28.33 -26.56
N ALA A 204 -23.94 -29.11 -27.65
CA ALA A 204 -22.87 -29.99 -28.07
C ALA A 204 -21.59 -29.24 -28.47
N VAL A 205 -21.69 -28.02 -29.02
CA VAL A 205 -20.52 -27.21 -29.43
C VAL A 205 -19.97 -26.32 -28.32
N ASN A 206 -20.59 -26.27 -27.14
CA ASN A 206 -20.23 -25.34 -26.08
C ASN A 206 -18.76 -25.44 -25.64
N PHE A 207 -18.23 -26.65 -25.51
CA PHE A 207 -16.83 -26.87 -25.11
C PHE A 207 -15.84 -26.47 -26.20
N LEU A 208 -16.20 -26.71 -27.46
CA LEU A 208 -15.40 -26.23 -28.59
C LEU A 208 -15.33 -24.70 -28.60
N ASN A 209 -16.47 -24.03 -28.41
CA ASN A 209 -16.55 -22.57 -28.31
C ASN A 209 -15.75 -22.02 -27.11
N ALA A 210 -15.60 -22.79 -26.03
CA ALA A 210 -14.75 -22.41 -24.90
C ALA A 210 -13.26 -22.45 -25.28
N LEU A 211 -12.85 -23.47 -26.03
CA LEU A 211 -11.49 -23.63 -26.52
C LEU A 211 -11.13 -22.62 -27.62
N GLU A 212 -12.08 -22.23 -28.47
CA GLU A 212 -11.87 -21.21 -29.51
C GLU A 212 -11.51 -19.82 -28.93
N LYS A 213 -11.89 -19.54 -27.67
CA LYS A 213 -11.55 -18.29 -26.98
C LYS A 213 -10.12 -18.25 -26.43
N LEU A 214 -9.44 -19.39 -26.38
CA LEU A 214 -8.15 -19.53 -25.73
C LEU A 214 -7.07 -18.59 -26.32
N PRO A 215 -6.95 -18.38 -27.65
CA PRO A 215 -6.06 -17.37 -28.21
C PRO A 215 -6.35 -15.95 -27.72
N GLY A 216 -7.63 -15.61 -27.52
CA GLY A 216 -8.04 -14.32 -26.97
C GLY A 216 -7.59 -14.13 -25.53
N TYR A 217 -7.68 -15.18 -24.70
CA TYR A 217 -7.15 -15.14 -23.33
C TYR A 217 -5.63 -14.99 -23.30
N ILE A 218 -4.91 -15.70 -24.17
CA ILE A 218 -3.45 -15.56 -24.31
C ILE A 218 -3.08 -14.11 -24.66
N GLN A 219 -3.77 -13.49 -25.62
CA GLN A 219 -3.52 -12.10 -26.00
C GLN A 219 -3.80 -11.13 -24.84
N GLN A 220 -4.83 -11.37 -24.03
CA GLN A 220 -5.12 -10.56 -22.86
C GLN A 220 -4.01 -10.65 -21.80
N GLU A 221 -3.53 -11.85 -21.50
CA GLU A 221 -2.42 -12.03 -20.54
C GLU A 221 -1.12 -11.40 -21.07
N GLN A 222 -0.81 -11.54 -22.38
CA GLN A 222 0.33 -10.89 -23.02
C GLN A 222 0.25 -9.36 -22.92
N LYS A 223 -0.92 -8.78 -23.18
CA LYS A 223 -1.14 -7.33 -23.06
C LYS A 223 -0.91 -6.86 -21.62
N LYS A 224 -1.45 -7.60 -20.65
CA LYS A 224 -1.28 -7.29 -19.22
C LYS A 224 0.19 -7.35 -18.78
N ILE A 225 0.94 -8.34 -19.27
CA ILE A 225 2.40 -8.43 -19.04
C ILE A 225 3.11 -7.20 -19.59
N ALA A 226 2.79 -6.79 -20.83
CA ALA A 226 3.41 -5.62 -21.44
C ALA A 226 3.12 -4.32 -20.69
N GLU A 227 1.89 -4.15 -20.18
CA GLU A 227 1.51 -3.01 -19.33
C GLU A 227 2.31 -2.97 -18.03
N ILE A 228 2.40 -4.09 -17.31
CA ILE A 228 3.16 -4.18 -16.06
C ILE A 228 4.66 -3.93 -16.30
N GLN A 229 5.23 -4.51 -17.36
CA GLN A 229 6.63 -4.33 -17.72
C GLN A 229 6.97 -2.87 -18.08
N LYS A 230 6.00 -2.09 -18.57
CA LYS A 230 6.18 -0.66 -18.84
C LYS A 230 6.23 0.17 -17.57
N ASP A 231 5.46 -0.21 -16.56
CA ASP A 231 5.33 0.57 -15.31
C ASP A 231 6.45 0.27 -14.31
N LEU A 232 7.00 -0.95 -14.31
CA LEU A 232 8.08 -1.36 -13.40
C LEU A 232 9.32 -0.44 -13.44
N PRO A 233 9.87 -0.05 -14.61
CA PRO A 233 11.00 0.87 -14.68
C PRO A 233 10.72 2.24 -14.07
N VAL A 234 9.50 2.75 -14.24
CA VAL A 234 9.09 4.06 -13.68
C VAL A 234 9.04 3.98 -12.15
N LEU A 235 8.50 2.89 -11.60
CA LEU A 235 8.49 2.67 -10.16
C LEU A 235 9.91 2.50 -9.61
N LEU A 236 10.78 1.79 -10.34
CA LEU A 236 12.19 1.61 -9.96
C LEU A 236 12.94 2.94 -9.91
N GLU A 237 12.70 3.84 -10.85
CA GLU A 237 13.27 5.19 -10.85
C GLU A 237 12.86 5.98 -9.61
N VAL A 238 11.56 5.97 -9.26
CA VAL A 238 11.05 6.63 -8.05
C VAL A 238 11.67 6.02 -6.78
N VAL A 239 11.81 4.70 -6.74
CA VAL A 239 12.41 3.98 -5.60
C VAL A 239 13.89 4.31 -5.45
N ASN A 240 14.63 4.41 -6.55
CA ASN A 240 16.07 4.72 -6.53
C ASN A 240 16.35 6.23 -6.41
N GLY A 241 15.34 7.07 -6.62
CA GLY A 241 15.45 8.52 -6.45
C GLY A 241 15.96 8.93 -5.07
N THR A 242 16.73 10.02 -5.05
CA THR A 242 17.22 10.71 -3.86
C THR A 242 16.64 12.11 -3.80
N TRP A 243 16.32 12.59 -2.60
CA TRP A 243 15.83 13.95 -2.43
C TRP A 243 16.98 14.97 -2.61
N SER A 244 16.85 15.87 -3.58
CA SER A 244 17.96 16.71 -4.05
C SER A 244 18.35 17.86 -3.12
N LYS A 245 17.48 18.22 -2.17
CA LYS A 245 17.67 19.38 -1.27
C LYS A 245 18.27 19.02 0.09
N GLU A 246 18.88 17.83 0.21
CA GLU A 246 19.49 17.37 1.46
C GLU A 246 20.57 18.34 1.96
N ASN A 247 21.48 18.77 1.08
CA ASN A 247 22.53 19.72 1.41
C ASN A 247 21.94 21.07 1.86
N ARG A 248 20.94 21.58 1.13
CA ARG A 248 20.30 22.86 1.46
C ARG A 248 19.60 22.82 2.81
N LEU A 249 18.94 21.71 3.14
CA LEU A 249 18.33 21.51 4.47
C LEU A 249 19.40 21.49 5.56
N SER A 250 20.54 20.84 5.33
CA SER A 250 21.66 20.80 6.27
C SER A 250 22.27 22.18 6.50
N GLU A 251 22.48 22.96 5.44
CA GLU A 251 22.95 24.34 5.50
C GLU A 251 22.00 25.19 6.36
N LEU A 252 20.71 25.19 6.05
CA LEU A 252 19.70 25.97 6.80
C LEU A 252 19.65 25.59 8.29
N LYS A 253 19.77 24.30 8.63
CA LYS A 253 19.85 23.86 10.03
C LYS A 253 21.10 24.37 10.73
N THR A 254 22.22 24.45 10.01
CA THR A 254 23.47 25.00 10.54
C THR A 254 23.37 26.51 10.74
N GLU A 255 22.77 27.23 9.79
CA GLU A 255 22.45 28.66 9.89
C GLU A 255 21.53 28.94 11.09
N LEU A 256 20.47 28.14 11.27
CA LEU A 256 19.55 28.25 12.40
C LEU A 256 20.30 28.09 13.74
N ALA A 257 21.13 27.07 13.88
CA ALA A 257 21.91 26.84 15.10
C ALA A 257 22.88 27.99 15.41
N ALA A 258 23.45 28.63 14.38
CA ALA A 258 24.31 29.80 14.55
C ALA A 258 23.52 31.02 15.05
N VAL A 259 22.34 31.28 14.50
CA VAL A 259 21.44 32.36 14.95
C VAL A 259 20.97 32.11 16.38
N GLU A 260 20.57 30.88 16.72
CA GLU A 260 20.17 30.51 18.08
C GLU A 260 21.30 30.71 19.09
N ARG A 261 22.54 30.34 18.74
CA ARG A 261 23.70 30.60 19.58
C ARG A 261 23.93 32.10 19.78
N LYS A 262 23.78 32.91 18.73
CA LYS A 262 23.91 34.38 18.82
C LYS A 262 22.84 34.98 19.73
N ILE A 263 21.59 34.54 19.60
CA ILE A 263 20.49 34.94 20.50
C ILE A 263 20.83 34.58 21.96
N GLN A 264 21.29 33.36 22.23
CA GLN A 264 21.66 32.93 23.60
C GLN A 264 22.76 33.80 24.19
N LEU A 265 23.83 34.06 23.43
CA LEU A 265 24.94 34.90 23.87
C LEU A 265 24.49 36.34 24.17
N SER A 266 23.55 36.87 23.38
CA SER A 266 22.98 38.21 23.55
C SER A 266 22.09 38.36 24.80
N ILE A 267 21.52 37.25 25.29
CA ILE A 267 20.64 37.22 26.47
C ILE A 267 21.44 37.02 27.76
N THR A 268 22.69 36.51 27.67
CA THR A 268 23.57 36.38 28.83
C THR A 268 23.90 37.77 29.38
N PRO A 269 23.52 38.12 30.63
CA PRO A 269 23.90 39.40 31.21
C PRO A 269 25.43 39.44 31.37
N GLU A 270 26.07 40.48 30.84
CA GLU A 270 27.40 40.86 31.32
C GLU A 270 27.34 40.96 32.84
N ILE A 271 28.08 40.09 33.52
CA ILE A 271 28.36 40.23 34.94
C ILE A 271 29.15 41.53 35.04
N LYS A 272 28.46 42.64 35.29
CA LYS A 272 29.09 43.89 35.72
C LYS A 272 29.73 43.59 37.07
N GLU A 273 31.05 43.47 37.07
CA GLU A 273 31.85 43.57 38.28
C GLU A 273 31.65 44.99 38.84
N GLU A 274 30.78 45.13 39.85
CA GLU A 274 30.76 46.31 40.72
C GLU A 274 31.67 46.07 41.94
N PRO A 275 32.41 47.09 42.40
CA PRO A 275 33.51 46.91 43.34
C PRO A 275 33.03 46.59 44.76
N LEU A 276 33.72 45.66 45.41
CA LEU A 276 33.59 45.37 46.83
C LEU A 276 34.01 46.57 47.68
N GLU A 277 33.05 47.22 48.35
CA GLU A 277 33.32 47.94 49.60
C GLU A 277 32.60 47.30 50.79
N GLN A 278 33.35 47.26 51.87
CA GLN A 278 33.21 46.48 53.09
C GLN A 278 32.03 46.94 53.96
N ALA A 279 31.42 46.00 54.70
CA ALA A 279 31.28 46.14 56.16
C ALA A 279 30.87 44.82 56.83
N GLU A 280 31.74 44.43 57.76
CA GLU A 280 31.69 43.37 58.76
C GLU A 280 30.34 43.17 59.49
N LYS A 281 29.99 41.91 59.81
CA LYS A 281 30.20 41.32 61.17
C LYS A 281 29.57 39.92 61.31
N GLN A 282 30.44 38.96 61.59
CA GLN A 282 30.38 37.93 62.64
C GLN A 282 29.04 37.20 62.90
N LYS A 283 29.03 35.86 62.76
CA LYS A 283 29.28 34.91 63.88
C LYS A 283 29.16 33.44 63.44
N GLU A 284 30.25 32.72 63.71
CA GLU A 284 30.37 31.36 64.28
C GLU A 284 29.57 30.16 63.71
N THR A 285 30.36 29.20 63.23
CA THR A 285 30.11 27.76 63.04
C THR A 285 29.89 27.04 64.39
N PRO A 286 29.35 25.79 64.48
CA PRO A 286 29.92 24.56 63.89
C PRO A 286 28.90 23.57 63.28
N LYS A 287 29.23 22.94 62.14
CA LYS A 287 29.72 21.54 61.98
C LYS A 287 28.88 20.48 62.72
N ILE A 288 28.36 19.50 61.97
CA ILE A 288 28.68 18.06 62.09
C ILE A 288 28.09 17.28 60.90
N GLN A 289 28.88 16.31 60.44
CA GLN A 289 28.66 15.35 59.36
C GLN A 289 27.86 14.13 59.87
N GLU A 290 27.14 13.44 58.99
CA GLU A 290 26.95 11.98 58.97
C GLU A 290 26.14 11.66 57.68
N SER A 291 26.73 11.14 56.60
CA SER A 291 27.00 9.71 56.32
C SER A 291 25.78 8.80 56.48
N ILE A 292 25.40 8.08 55.41
CA ILE A 292 25.31 6.59 55.33
C ILE A 292 24.29 6.10 54.27
N THR A 293 24.79 5.14 53.49
CA THR A 293 24.15 4.04 52.71
C THR A 293 23.37 4.27 51.43
N THR A 294 24.07 3.91 50.36
CA THR A 294 23.63 3.16 49.19
C THR A 294 22.89 1.86 49.56
N THR A 295 21.73 1.61 48.95
CA THR A 295 21.15 0.26 48.89
C THR A 295 20.83 -0.08 47.44
N LYS A 296 21.54 -1.08 46.90
CA LYS A 296 21.26 -1.75 45.62
C LYS A 296 20.06 -2.67 45.80
N SER A 297 19.07 -2.61 44.92
CA SER A 297 18.03 -3.65 44.78
C SER A 297 18.24 -4.43 43.48
N ASN A 298 18.57 -5.71 43.64
CA ASN A 298 18.53 -6.74 42.61
C ASN A 298 17.07 -7.13 42.34
N PHE A 299 16.65 -7.22 41.08
CA PHE A 299 15.47 -7.95 40.67
C PHE A 299 15.86 -9.01 39.62
N LEU A 300 15.65 -10.28 39.99
CA LEU A 300 15.69 -11.46 39.12
C LEU A 300 14.33 -11.62 38.40
N PRO A 301 14.30 -12.19 37.19
CA PRO A 301 13.07 -12.38 36.42
C PRO A 301 12.37 -13.70 36.79
N ARG A 302 11.04 -13.68 36.87
CA ARG A 302 10.21 -14.90 36.88
C ARG A 302 9.71 -15.16 35.46
N SER A 303 10.14 -16.29 34.91
CA SER A 303 9.40 -17.09 33.94
C SER A 303 8.00 -17.42 34.44
N VAL A 304 7.05 -17.68 33.53
CA VAL A 304 6.18 -18.87 33.54
C VAL A 304 5.13 -18.78 32.41
N PHE A 305 5.03 -19.90 31.67
CA PHE A 305 4.05 -20.37 30.67
C PHE A 305 3.91 -19.64 29.32
#